data_AF-A0A2X0ZGI3-F1
#
_entry.id   AF-A0A2X0ZGI3-F1
#
_cell.length_a   1.000
_cell.length_b   1.000
_cell.length_c   1.000
_cell.angle_alpha   90.00
_cell.angle_beta   90.00
_cell.angle_gamma   90.00
#
_symmetry.space_group_name_H-M   'P 1'
#
loop_
_entity.id
_entity.type
_entity.pdbx_description
1 polymer ?
#
loop_
_entity_poly.entity_id
_entity_poly.type
_entity_poly.pdbx_seq_one_letter_code
_entity_poly.pdbx_strand_id
1 'polypeptide(L)'
;MMEINIWGMIGLYGGVIGGLLGWWFGRQKARKNRGLDELYYHIWQKARSYSWYVTLGALYVFFTLLSFGIELSTAMVLGVLLLTHIASWGIIGIMMTINMSSAAPLQPSRVKVGLFVFITSIIVFTIISILTTNWLFLLFSIPPNLIALFTALIPKRKDSEVTY
;
A
#
# COMPACT_ATOMS: atom_id res chain seq x y z
N MET A 1 35.02 14.56 0.79
CA MET A 1 33.80 15.31 1.19
C MET A 1 32.60 14.45 0.88
N MET A 2 31.63 14.35 1.77
CA MET A 2 30.39 13.61 1.50
C MET A 2 29.54 14.44 0.55
N GLU A 3 29.34 13.97 -0.69
CA GLU A 3 28.43 14.61 -1.63
C GLU A 3 27.00 14.46 -1.11
N ILE A 4 26.35 15.59 -0.86
CA ILE A 4 24.95 15.61 -0.41
C ILE A 4 24.08 15.20 -1.60
N ASN A 5 23.28 14.14 -1.44
CA ASN A 5 22.30 13.75 -2.45
C ASN A 5 21.08 14.69 -2.40
N ILE A 6 21.22 15.84 -3.06
CA ILE A 6 20.22 16.92 -3.09
C ILE A 6 18.87 16.40 -3.59
N TRP A 7 18.85 15.57 -4.64
CA TRP A 7 17.62 15.00 -5.19
C TRP A 7 16.92 14.07 -4.20
N GLY A 8 17.69 13.23 -3.48
CA GLY A 8 17.17 12.38 -2.43
C GLY A 8 16.55 13.19 -1.28
N MET A 9 17.18 14.30 -0.89
CA MET A 9 16.64 15.20 0.13
C MET A 9 15.36 15.91 -0.34
N ILE A 10 15.33 16.42 -1.57
CA ILE A 10 14.13 17.03 -2.15
C ILE A 10 12.99 16.01 -2.18
N GLY A 11 13.27 14.77 -2.59
CA GLY A 11 12.28 13.69 -2.59
C GLY A 11 11.74 13.39 -1.17
N LEU A 12 12.63 13.30 -0.18
CA LEU A 12 12.26 13.02 1.21
C LEU A 12 11.39 14.14 1.80
N TYR A 13 11.90 15.37 1.81
CA TYR A 13 11.20 16.49 2.44
C TYR A 13 9.99 16.95 1.62
N GLY A 14 10.10 16.94 0.29
CA GLY A 14 8.97 17.21 -0.61
C GLY A 14 7.86 16.19 -0.42
N GLY A 15 8.20 14.91 -0.27
CA GLY A 15 7.24 13.84 0.06
C GLY A 15 6.54 14.07 1.40
N VAL A 16 7.28 14.46 2.44
CA VAL A 16 6.71 14.79 3.76
C VAL A 16 5.74 15.97 3.66
N ILE A 17 6.14 17.06 3.00
CA ILE A 17 5.30 18.25 2.83
C ILE A 17 4.02 17.89 2.04
N GLY A 18 4.17 17.19 0.91
CA GLY A 18 3.03 16.76 0.10
C GLY A 18 2.07 15.85 0.87
N GLY A 19 2.61 14.91 1.65
CA GLY A 19 1.83 14.02 2.51
C GLY A 19 1.06 14.79 3.60
N LEU A 20 1.71 15.73 4.28
CA LEU A 20 1.07 16.57 5.30
C LEU A 20 -0.02 17.47 4.71
N LEU A 21 0.23 18.09 3.56
CA LEU A 21 -0.77 18.90 2.86
C LEU A 21 -1.97 18.06 2.43
N GLY A 22 -1.73 16.91 1.78
CA GLY A 22 -2.78 15.99 1.38
C GLY A 22 -3.62 15.51 2.57
N TRP A 23 -2.97 15.16 3.68
CA TRP A 23 -3.64 14.79 4.92
C TRP A 23 -4.48 15.94 5.49
N TRP A 24 -3.93 17.15 5.54
CA TRP A 24 -4.62 18.35 6.03
C TRP A 24 -5.88 18.66 5.21
N PHE A 25 -5.74 18.76 3.88
CA PHE A 25 -6.88 19.01 2.99
C PHE A 25 -7.91 17.89 3.04
N GLY A 26 -7.47 16.63 3.11
CA GLY A 26 -8.34 15.46 3.29
C GLY A 26 -9.17 15.54 4.57
N ARG A 27 -8.53 15.88 5.70
CA ARG A 27 -9.21 16.07 7.00
C ARG A 27 -10.20 17.24 6.98
N GLN A 28 -9.83 18.36 6.35
CA GLN A 28 -10.73 19.50 6.19
C GLN A 28 -12.00 19.11 5.43
N LYS A 29 -11.86 18.38 4.31
CA LYS A 29 -13.00 17.90 3.52
C LYS A 29 -13.82 16.85 4.28
N ALA A 30 -13.17 15.91 4.98
CA ALA A 30 -13.85 14.90 5.79
C ALA A 30 -14.68 15.52 6.93
N ARG A 31 -14.18 16.57 7.59
CA ARG A 31 -14.94 17.32 8.61
C ARG A 31 -16.21 17.94 8.04
N LYS A 32 -16.11 18.60 6.88
CA LYS A 32 -17.27 19.22 6.21
C LYS A 32 -18.35 18.20 5.86
N ASN A 33 -17.94 16.98 5.51
CA ASN A 33 -18.84 15.89 5.14
C ASN A 33 -19.21 14.95 6.32
N ARG A 34 -18.90 15.33 7.56
CA ARG A 34 -19.12 14.51 8.77
C ARG A 34 -18.49 13.11 8.71
N GLY A 35 -17.44 12.92 7.91
CA GLY A 35 -16.75 11.64 7.72
C GLY A 35 -15.66 11.33 8.75
N LEU A 36 -15.60 12.08 9.86
CA LEU A 36 -14.71 11.82 11.00
C LEU A 36 -15.53 11.36 12.21
N ASP A 37 -16.30 10.30 12.02
CA ASP A 37 -17.15 9.68 13.03
C ASP A 37 -16.39 8.61 13.85
N GLU A 38 -17.08 7.97 14.79
CA GLU A 38 -16.52 6.92 15.64
C GLU A 38 -16.03 5.72 14.81
N LEU A 39 -16.76 5.38 13.74
CA LEU A 39 -16.39 4.32 12.81
C LEU A 39 -15.07 4.62 12.12
N TYR A 40 -14.87 5.85 11.64
CA TYR A 40 -13.60 6.30 11.09
C TYR A 40 -12.46 6.08 12.10
N TYR A 41 -12.59 6.56 13.33
CA TYR A 41 -11.53 6.42 14.33
C TYR A 41 -11.24 4.95 14.66
N HIS A 42 -12.28 4.12 14.79
CA HIS A 42 -12.15 2.69 15.01
C HIS A 42 -11.37 2.00 13.88
N ILE A 43 -11.75 2.27 12.63
CA ILE A 43 -11.11 1.70 11.44
C ILE A 43 -9.63 2.09 11.38
N TRP A 44 -9.33 3.39 11.46
CA TRP A 44 -7.96 3.86 11.25
C TRP A 44 -7.02 3.50 12.40
N GLN A 45 -7.54 3.37 13.63
CA GLN A 45 -6.78 2.83 14.77
C GLN A 45 -6.48 1.34 14.58
N LYS A 46 -7.48 0.55 14.16
CA LYS A 46 -7.31 -0.89 13.94
C LYS A 46 -6.39 -1.18 12.74
N ALA A 47 -6.53 -0.42 11.65
CA ALA A 47 -5.63 -0.49 10.49
C ALA A 47 -4.18 -0.22 10.89
N ARG A 48 -3.92 0.82 11.71
CA ARG A 48 -2.58 1.12 12.23
C ARG A 48 -2.00 -0.05 13.04
N SER A 49 -2.84 -0.70 13.86
CA SER A 49 -2.42 -1.89 14.60
C SER A 49 -2.05 -3.04 13.67
N TYR A 50 -2.80 -3.27 12.59
CA TYR A 50 -2.49 -4.33 11.63
C TYR A 50 -1.20 -4.05 10.85
N SER A 51 -0.94 -2.80 10.50
CA SER A 51 0.28 -2.39 9.81
C SER A 51 1.54 -2.74 10.57
N TRP A 52 1.51 -2.77 11.90
CA TRP A 52 2.64 -3.23 12.70
C TRP A 52 3.02 -4.68 12.44
N TYR A 53 2.05 -5.58 12.21
CA TYR A 53 2.36 -6.97 11.83
C TYR A 53 3.01 -7.05 10.45
N VAL A 54 2.58 -6.20 9.51
CA VAL A 54 3.20 -6.12 8.17
C VAL A 54 4.62 -5.58 8.26
N THR A 55 4.84 -4.50 9.04
CA THR A 55 6.17 -3.95 9.29
C THR A 55 7.08 -4.95 10.00
N LEU A 56 6.56 -5.71 10.96
CA LEU A 56 7.31 -6.76 11.63
C LEU A 56 7.76 -7.85 10.64
N GLY A 57 6.88 -8.27 9.73
CA GLY A 57 7.23 -9.18 8.63
C GLY A 57 8.37 -8.62 7.76
N ALA A 58 8.29 -7.35 7.37
CA ALA A 58 9.36 -6.71 6.59
C ALA A 58 10.69 -6.64 7.35
N LEU A 59 10.66 -6.38 8.67
CA LEU A 59 11.85 -6.43 9.52
C LEU A 59 12.52 -7.81 9.48
N TYR A 60 11.74 -8.89 9.64
CA TYR A 60 12.29 -10.26 9.56
C TYR A 60 12.92 -10.56 8.19
N VAL A 61 12.32 -10.08 7.10
CA VAL A 61 12.92 -10.20 5.77
C VAL A 61 14.27 -9.48 5.71
N PHE A 62 14.36 -8.23 6.18
CA PHE A 62 15.63 -7.50 6.18
C PHE A 62 16.69 -8.16 7.06
N PHE A 63 16.33 -8.63 8.25
CA PHE A 63 17.25 -9.39 9.10
C PHE A 63 17.78 -10.64 8.40
N THR A 64 16.91 -11.37 7.70
CA THR A 64 17.28 -12.57 6.96
C THR A 64 18.26 -12.24 5.82
N LEU A 65 18.00 -11.18 5.05
CA LEU A 65 18.91 -10.73 3.98
C LEU A 65 20.30 -10.36 4.54
N LEU A 66 20.34 -9.66 5.67
CA LEU A 66 21.60 -9.34 6.37
C LEU A 66 22.32 -10.61 6.84
N SER A 67 21.61 -11.61 7.38
CA SER A 67 22.20 -12.89 7.77
C SER A 67 22.78 -13.67 6.59
N PHE A 68 22.26 -13.47 5.37
CA PHE A 68 22.84 -14.02 4.14
C PHE A 68 23.99 -13.18 3.56
N GLY A 69 24.42 -12.11 4.25
CA GLY A 69 25.53 -11.26 3.83
C GLY A 69 25.18 -10.26 2.73
N ILE A 70 23.89 -9.98 2.50
CA ILE A 70 23.46 -8.98 1.51
C ILE A 70 23.65 -7.59 2.11
N GLU A 71 24.48 -6.77 1.48
CA GLU A 71 24.71 -5.38 1.88
C GLU A 71 23.49 -4.52 1.54
N LEU A 72 22.87 -3.93 2.56
CA LEU A 72 21.72 -3.04 2.43
C LEU A 72 22.08 -1.66 2.98
N SER A 73 21.82 -0.60 2.22
CA SER A 73 22.03 0.76 2.72
C SER A 73 20.97 1.13 3.76
N THR A 74 21.36 1.87 4.79
CA THR A 74 20.43 2.34 5.84
C THR A 74 19.27 3.15 5.23
N ALA A 75 19.57 3.99 4.23
CA ALA A 75 18.55 4.78 3.53
C ALA A 75 17.51 3.89 2.82
N MET A 76 17.94 2.81 2.17
CA MET A 76 17.05 1.84 1.53
C MET A 76 16.16 1.15 2.57
N VAL A 77 16.75 0.64 3.65
CA VAL A 77 15.99 -0.07 4.69
C VAL A 77 14.95 0.84 5.33
N LEU A 78 15.33 2.06 5.72
CA LEU A 78 14.41 3.03 6.32
C LEU A 78 13.31 3.45 5.34
N GLY A 79 13.65 3.69 4.08
CA GLY A 79 12.68 4.04 3.04
C GLY A 79 11.65 2.95 2.82
N VAL A 80 12.09 1.69 2.68
CA VAL A 80 11.17 0.56 2.49
C VAL A 80 10.32 0.33 3.75
N LEU A 81 10.90 0.36 4.95
CA LEU A 81 10.13 0.20 6.19
C LEU A 81 9.04 1.27 6.34
N LEU A 82 9.38 2.53 6.05
CA LEU A 82 8.42 3.65 6.08
C LEU A 82 7.29 3.43 5.08
N LEU A 83 7.64 3.12 3.82
CA LEU A 83 6.66 2.89 2.76
C LEU A 83 5.78 1.68 3.07
N THR A 84 6.34 0.56 3.53
CA THR A 84 5.58 -0.63 3.93
C THR A 84 4.60 -0.31 5.07
N HIS A 85 5.02 0.45 6.07
CA HIS A 85 4.15 0.81 7.19
C HIS A 85 3.00 1.72 6.74
N ILE A 86 3.30 2.81 6.04
CA ILE A 86 2.28 3.78 5.60
C ILE A 86 1.37 3.17 4.54
N ALA A 87 1.92 2.43 3.57
CA ALA A 87 1.13 1.81 2.51
C ALA A 87 0.19 0.73 3.07
N SER A 88 0.68 -0.14 3.96
CA SER A 88 -0.20 -1.14 4.61
C SER A 88 -1.28 -0.46 5.44
N TRP A 89 -0.96 0.63 6.14
CA TRP A 89 -1.94 1.38 6.93
C TRP A 89 -3.04 1.98 6.06
N GLY A 90 -2.65 2.62 4.96
CA GLY A 90 -3.59 3.16 3.97
C GLY A 90 -4.47 2.08 3.34
N ILE A 91 -3.87 1.00 2.84
CA ILE A 91 -4.58 -0.08 2.14
C ILE A 91 -5.56 -0.78 3.09
N ILE A 92 -5.11 -1.17 4.29
CA ILE A 92 -5.97 -1.84 5.28
C ILE A 92 -7.10 -0.90 5.73
N GLY A 93 -6.80 0.38 5.95
CA GLY A 93 -7.81 1.39 6.29
C GLY A 93 -8.88 1.54 5.21
N ILE A 94 -8.47 1.59 3.93
CA ILE A 94 -9.39 1.64 2.79
C ILE A 94 -10.23 0.36 2.70
N MET A 95 -9.61 -0.82 2.80
CA MET A 95 -10.31 -2.10 2.75
C MET A 95 -11.36 -2.22 3.86
N MET A 96 -11.00 -1.85 5.09
CA MET A 96 -11.91 -1.84 6.23
C MET A 96 -13.03 -0.81 6.05
N THR A 97 -12.71 0.38 5.54
CA THR A 97 -13.72 1.40 5.20
C THR A 97 -14.73 0.82 4.23
N ILE A 98 -14.30 0.29 3.09
CA ILE A 98 -15.20 -0.30 2.09
C ILE A 98 -16.01 -1.45 2.72
N ASN A 99 -15.38 -2.35 3.46
CA ASN A 99 -16.05 -3.52 4.02
C ASN A 99 -17.09 -3.17 5.11
N MET A 100 -16.84 -2.13 5.91
CA MET A 100 -17.70 -1.74 7.04
C MET A 100 -18.70 -0.65 6.68
N SER A 101 -18.46 0.13 5.63
CA SER A 101 -19.36 1.20 5.19
C SER A 101 -20.21 0.85 3.96
N SER A 102 -19.89 -0.21 3.23
CA SER A 102 -20.65 -0.60 2.02
C SER A 102 -21.84 -1.48 2.34
N ALA A 103 -22.88 -1.40 1.51
CA ALA A 103 -24.07 -2.25 1.61
C ALA A 103 -23.78 -3.76 1.39
N ALA A 104 -22.62 -4.08 0.82
CA ALA A 104 -22.13 -5.44 0.66
C ALA A 104 -20.64 -5.52 1.03
N PRO A 105 -20.21 -6.58 1.73
CA PRO A 105 -18.82 -6.75 2.12
C PRO A 105 -17.93 -7.07 0.91
N LEU A 106 -16.62 -6.88 1.08
CA LEU A 106 -15.63 -7.32 0.11
C LEU A 106 -15.62 -8.85 0.03
N GLN A 107 -15.55 -9.40 -1.18
CA GLN A 107 -15.50 -10.85 -1.38
C GLN A 107 -14.06 -11.36 -1.15
N PRO A 108 -13.80 -12.21 -0.14
CA PRO A 108 -12.43 -12.64 0.19
C PRO A 108 -11.73 -13.36 -0.96
N SER A 109 -12.47 -14.08 -1.81
CA SER A 109 -11.90 -14.75 -2.99
C SER A 109 -11.35 -13.75 -4.02
N ARG A 110 -12.04 -12.63 -4.27
CA ARG A 110 -11.56 -11.58 -5.19
C ARG A 110 -10.33 -10.87 -4.64
N VAL A 111 -10.31 -10.60 -3.33
CA VAL A 111 -9.14 -10.04 -2.66
C VAL A 111 -7.93 -10.97 -2.78
N LYS A 112 -8.11 -12.28 -2.56
CA LYS A 112 -7.05 -13.29 -2.73
C LYS A 112 -6.53 -13.35 -4.17
N VAL A 113 -7.42 -13.33 -5.16
CA VAL A 113 -7.04 -13.32 -6.59
C VAL A 113 -6.28 -12.04 -6.94
N GLY A 114 -6.77 -10.87 -6.51
CA GLY A 114 -6.06 -9.61 -6.73
C GLY A 114 -4.68 -9.61 -6.09
N LEU A 115 -4.55 -10.10 -4.85
CA LEU A 115 -3.26 -10.23 -4.19
C LEU A 115 -2.32 -11.18 -4.94
N PHE A 116 -2.85 -12.31 -5.44
CA PHE A 116 -2.07 -13.26 -6.23
C PHE A 116 -1.55 -12.64 -7.54
N VAL A 117 -2.40 -11.92 -8.27
CA VAL A 117 -2.00 -11.20 -9.50
C VAL A 117 -0.95 -10.13 -9.18
N PHE A 118 -1.13 -9.40 -8.08
CA PHE A 118 -0.21 -8.35 -7.64
C PHE A 118 1.19 -8.90 -7.30
N ILE A 119 1.25 -10.01 -6.56
CA ILE A 119 2.53 -10.64 -6.21
C ILE A 119 3.18 -11.23 -7.47
N THR A 120 2.41 -11.95 -8.28
CA THR A 120 2.92 -12.62 -9.49
C THR A 120 3.47 -11.61 -10.50
N SER A 121 2.77 -10.50 -10.73
CA SER A 121 3.21 -9.47 -11.66
C SER A 121 4.56 -8.86 -11.22
N ILE A 122 4.71 -8.50 -9.94
CA ILE A 122 5.94 -7.92 -9.41
C ILE A 122 7.11 -8.89 -9.61
N ILE A 123 6.92 -10.17 -9.30
CA ILE A 123 7.95 -11.19 -9.47
C ILE A 123 8.35 -11.32 -10.94
N VAL A 124 7.39 -11.49 -11.84
CA VAL A 124 7.65 -11.66 -13.28
C VAL A 124 8.39 -10.46 -13.85
N PHE A 125 7.92 -9.24 -13.58
CA PHE A 125 8.58 -8.02 -14.08
C PHE A 125 9.94 -7.76 -13.43
N THR A 126 10.15 -8.18 -12.19
CA THR A 126 11.47 -8.13 -11.55
C THR A 126 12.45 -9.09 -12.24
N ILE A 127 12.05 -10.32 -12.52
CA ILE A 127 12.87 -11.30 -13.25
C ILE A 127 13.23 -10.75 -14.63
N ILE A 128 12.26 -10.23 -15.38
CA ILE A 128 12.51 -9.64 -16.71
C ILE A 128 13.44 -8.43 -16.60
N SER A 129 13.26 -7.57 -15.60
CA SER A 129 14.12 -6.41 -15.39
C SER A 129 15.57 -6.80 -15.15
N ILE A 130 15.81 -7.85 -14.34
CA ILE A 130 17.16 -8.39 -14.09
C ILE A 130 17.75 -8.98 -15.38
N LEU A 131 17.00 -9.84 -16.08
CA LEU A 131 17.48 -10.49 -17.31
C LEU A 131 17.83 -9.51 -18.43
N THR A 132 17.09 -8.40 -18.52
CA THR A 132 17.28 -7.38 -19.55
C THR A 132 18.17 -6.22 -19.11
N THR A 133 18.58 -6.19 -17.83
CA THR A 133 19.28 -5.06 -17.18
C THR A 133 18.55 -3.71 -17.41
N ASN A 134 17.23 -3.75 -17.59
CA ASN A 134 16.42 -2.57 -17.85
C ASN A 134 15.37 -2.41 -16.74
N TRP A 135 15.51 -1.33 -15.97
CA TRP A 135 14.63 -1.02 -14.85
C TRP A 135 13.22 -0.60 -15.30
N LEU A 136 13.05 -0.16 -16.55
CA LEU A 136 11.74 0.26 -17.09
C LEU A 136 10.71 -0.88 -17.06
N PHE A 137 11.15 -2.14 -17.09
CA PHE A 137 10.23 -3.27 -16.95
C PHE A 137 9.50 -3.31 -15.61
N LEU A 138 10.07 -2.73 -14.55
CA LEU A 138 9.38 -2.57 -13.28
C LEU A 138 8.17 -1.64 -13.40
N LEU A 139 8.21 -0.63 -14.28
CA LEU A 139 7.06 0.26 -14.54
C LEU A 139 5.91 -0.48 -15.22
N PHE A 140 6.19 -1.50 -16.03
CA PHE A 140 5.15 -2.33 -16.65
C PHE A 140 4.42 -3.23 -15.64
N SER A 141 4.91 -3.36 -14.41
CA SER A 141 4.14 -3.98 -13.33
C SER A 141 2.99 -3.09 -12.83
N ILE A 142 3.03 -1.78 -13.09
CA ILE A 142 2.03 -0.83 -12.57
C ILE A 142 0.62 -1.12 -13.11
N PRO A 143 0.36 -1.24 -14.43
CA PRO A 143 -0.98 -1.50 -14.94
C PRO A 143 -1.65 -2.78 -14.37
N PRO A 144 -1.02 -3.97 -14.38
CA PRO A 144 -1.65 -5.17 -13.81
C PRO A 144 -1.86 -5.04 -12.30
N ASN A 145 -0.98 -4.34 -11.59
CA ASN A 145 -1.14 -4.07 -10.16
C ASN A 145 -2.33 -3.17 -9.84
N LEU A 146 -2.55 -2.14 -10.67
CA LEU A 146 -3.74 -1.30 -10.55
C LEU A 146 -5.01 -2.09 -10.82
N ILE A 147 -5.04 -2.90 -11.88
CA ILE A 147 -6.20 -3.76 -12.21
C ILE A 147 -6.48 -4.75 -11.07
N ALA A 148 -5.45 -5.39 -10.54
CA ALA A 148 -5.56 -6.31 -9.42
C ALA A 148 -6.11 -5.62 -8.16
N LEU A 149 -5.67 -4.40 -7.88
CA LEU A 149 -6.17 -3.62 -6.76
C LEU A 149 -7.65 -3.22 -6.96
N PHE A 150 -8.02 -2.72 -8.15
CA PHE A 150 -9.40 -2.34 -8.44
C PHE A 150 -10.34 -3.54 -8.32
N THR A 151 -9.99 -4.68 -8.93
CA THR A 151 -10.80 -5.90 -8.85
C THR A 151 -10.93 -6.45 -7.44
N ALA A 152 -9.89 -6.33 -6.61
CA ALA A 152 -9.92 -6.72 -5.20
C ALA A 152 -10.84 -5.82 -4.36
N LEU A 153 -10.95 -4.54 -4.70
CA LEU A 153 -11.69 -3.54 -3.94
C LEU A 153 -13.15 -3.35 -4.40
N ILE A 154 -13.59 -4.01 -5.47
CA ILE A 154 -15.00 -3.95 -5.92
C ILE A 154 -15.87 -4.85 -5.03
N PRO A 155 -16.85 -4.28 -4.28
CA PRO A 155 -17.80 -5.07 -3.50
C PRO A 155 -18.67 -5.96 -4.40
N LYS A 156 -19.08 -7.13 -3.89
CA LYS A 156 -20.05 -7.97 -4.62
C LYS A 156 -21.39 -7.23 -4.63
N ARG A 157 -21.86 -6.77 -5.79
CA ARG A 157 -23.22 -6.24 -5.93
C ARG A 157 -24.18 -7.33 -5.45
N LYS A 158 -25.08 -7.00 -4.52
CA LYS A 158 -26.20 -7.88 -4.18
C LYS A 158 -27.03 -7.97 -5.45
N ASP A 159 -27.00 -9.12 -6.12
CA ASP A 159 -27.91 -9.37 -7.24
C ASP A 159 -29.30 -9.17 -6.66
N SER A 160 -29.97 -8.10 -7.08
CA SER A 160 -31.35 -7.85 -6.74
C SER A 160 -32.10 -9.12 -7.11
N GLU A 161 -32.64 -9.82 -6.11
CA GLU A 161 -33.63 -10.87 -6.31
C GLU A 161 -34.65 -10.31 -7.30
N VAL A 162 -34.67 -10.89 -8.50
CA VAL A 162 -35.76 -10.71 -9.44
C VAL A 162 -36.93 -11.42 -8.77
N THR A 163 -37.66 -10.70 -7.94
CA THR A 163 -39.01 -11.08 -7.52
C THR A 163 -39.86 -11.11 -8.79
N TYR A 164 -40.15 -12.33 -9.26
CA TYR A 164 -41.17 -12.63 -10.26
C TYR A 164 -42.56 -12.29 -9.71
#